data_AF-A0A328BVM6-F1
#
_entry.id   AF-A0A328BVM6-F1
#
_cell.length_a   1.000
_cell.length_b   1.000
_cell.length_c   1.000
_cell.angle_alpha   90.00
_cell.angle_beta   90.00
_cell.angle_gamma   90.00
#
_symmetry.space_group_name_H-M   'P 1'
#
loop_
_entity.id
_entity.type
_entity.pdbx_description
1 polymer ?
#
loop_
_entity_poly.entity_id
_entity_poly.type
_entity_poly.pdbx_seq_one_letter_code
_entity_poly.pdbx_strand_id
1 'polypeptide(L)'
;MIEFDGRFISTKAELHFDLYQQLQFPPWYGHNFDALNDCLRDWKVATNGTVFIFRNLNTLEPEHTNALLHILSMHSRRRLPYGQKLITLIQGKLLGLATTKPIGAINLYVWSGLESPGGYGNLLSESERP
;
A
#
# COMPACT_ATOMS: atom_id res chain seq x y z
N MET A 1 -4.31 -14.03 13.70
CA MET A 1 -4.63 -12.63 13.39
C MET A 1 -3.68 -11.75 14.19
N ILE A 2 -3.36 -10.57 13.69
CA ILE A 2 -2.47 -9.61 14.36
C ILE A 2 -3.23 -8.28 14.42
N GLU A 3 -3.36 -7.71 15.61
CA GLU A 3 -4.18 -6.52 15.86
C GLU A 3 -3.31 -5.33 16.26
N PHE A 4 -3.45 -4.22 15.54
CA PHE A 4 -2.80 -2.94 15.80
C PHE A 4 -3.82 -1.97 16.38
N ASP A 5 -3.53 -1.38 17.53
CA ASP A 5 -4.41 -0.39 18.16
C ASP A 5 -3.96 1.03 17.80
N GLY A 6 -4.63 1.58 16.80
CA GLY A 6 -4.40 2.92 16.25
C GLY A 6 -4.57 4.06 17.25
N ARG A 7 -5.15 3.82 18.44
CA ARG A 7 -5.14 4.81 19.53
C ARG A 7 -3.73 5.17 19.99
N PHE A 8 -2.78 4.28 19.80
CA PHE A 8 -1.36 4.46 20.15
C PHE A 8 -0.48 4.71 18.92
N ILE A 9 -1.08 4.88 17.73
CA ILE A 9 -0.36 5.06 16.47
C ILE A 9 -0.79 6.39 15.85
N SER A 10 -0.11 7.47 16.24
CA SER A 10 -0.36 8.81 15.72
C SER A 10 0.78 9.29 14.81
N THR A 11 1.96 8.68 14.92
CA THR A 11 3.15 9.03 14.14
C THR A 11 3.66 7.86 13.32
N LYS A 12 4.45 8.17 12.28
CA LYS A 12 5.17 7.17 11.49
C LYS A 12 6.10 6.31 12.37
N ALA A 13 6.75 6.91 13.37
CA ALA A 13 7.66 6.20 14.26
C ALA A 13 6.91 5.17 15.11
N GLU A 14 5.78 5.55 15.72
CA GLU A 14 4.92 4.64 16.49
C GLU A 14 4.38 3.50 15.62
N LEU A 15 3.96 3.80 14.38
CA LEU A 15 3.52 2.79 13.42
C LEU A 15 4.62 1.74 13.18
N HIS A 16 5.82 2.20 12.84
CA HIS A 16 6.93 1.29 12.57
C HIS A 16 7.40 0.54 13.83
N PHE A 17 7.30 1.15 15.00
CA PHE A 17 7.58 0.47 16.25
C PHE A 17 6.60 -0.68 16.51
N ASP A 18 5.30 -0.43 16.39
CA ASP A 18 4.28 -1.46 16.61
C ASP A 18 4.36 -2.58 15.56
N LEU A 19 4.60 -2.22 14.28
CA LEU A 19 4.87 -3.20 13.22
C LEU A 19 6.10 -4.07 13.51
N TYR A 20 7.20 -3.47 13.96
CA TYR A 20 8.41 -4.19 14.31
C TYR A 20 8.16 -5.22 15.41
N GLN A 21 7.49 -4.81 16.49
CA GLN A 21 7.20 -5.67 17.63
C GLN A 21 6.22 -6.80 17.27
N GLN A 22 5.09 -6.46 16.65
CA GLN A 22 4.02 -7.44 16.40
C GLN A 22 4.34 -8.41 15.25
N LEU A 23 5.04 -7.94 14.22
CA LEU A 23 5.45 -8.78 13.09
C LEU A 23 6.79 -9.47 13.32
N GLN A 24 7.43 -9.20 14.46
CA GLN A 24 8.73 -9.75 14.86
C GLN A 24 9.78 -9.55 13.76
N PHE A 25 9.88 -8.32 13.26
CA PHE A 25 10.84 -8.00 12.22
C PHE A 25 12.29 -8.10 12.72
N PRO A 26 13.23 -8.38 11.82
CA PRO A 26 14.63 -8.56 12.19
C PRO A 26 15.28 -7.26 12.70
N PRO A 27 16.39 -7.33 13.47
CA PRO A 27 17.04 -6.15 14.06
C PRO A 27 17.51 -5.09 13.06
N TRP A 28 17.70 -5.46 11.79
CA TRP A 28 18.08 -4.53 10.73
C TRP A 28 16.92 -3.68 10.19
N TYR A 29 15.72 -3.82 10.75
CA TYR A 29 14.54 -3.07 10.32
C TYR A 29 14.72 -1.55 10.46
N GLY A 30 14.84 -0.85 9.33
CA GLY A 30 15.16 0.58 9.27
C GLY A 30 14.04 1.56 9.64
N HIS A 31 12.92 1.09 10.24
CA HIS A 31 11.78 1.92 10.68
C HIS A 31 11.24 2.92 9.63
N ASN A 32 11.17 2.47 8.38
CA ASN A 32 10.63 3.23 7.26
C ASN A 32 9.84 2.32 6.31
N PHE A 33 9.14 2.92 5.34
CA PHE A 33 8.26 2.18 4.42
C PHE A 33 9.02 1.26 3.44
N ASP A 34 10.25 1.59 3.07
CA ASP A 34 11.09 0.72 2.23
C ASP A 34 11.50 -0.53 3.01
N ALA A 35 11.97 -0.36 4.24
CA ALA A 35 12.27 -1.45 5.16
C ALA A 35 11.02 -2.30 5.47
N LEU A 36 9.84 -1.68 5.60
CA LEU A 36 8.57 -2.41 5.75
C LEU A 36 8.30 -3.28 4.51
N ASN A 37 8.45 -2.70 3.32
CA ASN A 37 8.25 -3.41 2.09
C ASN A 37 9.20 -4.61 1.94
N ASP A 38 10.48 -4.42 2.29
CA ASP A 38 11.49 -5.48 2.25
C ASP A 38 11.23 -6.57 3.27
N CYS A 39 10.98 -6.23 4.54
CA CYS A 39 10.63 -7.21 5.57
C CYS A 39 9.36 -8.00 5.20
N LEU A 40 8.34 -7.31 4.69
CA LEU A 40 7.11 -7.96 4.24
C LEU A 40 7.29 -8.82 3.00
N ARG A 41 8.40 -8.73 2.25
CA ARG A 41 8.66 -9.64 1.13
C ARG A 41 8.92 -11.06 1.63
N ASP A 42 9.73 -11.18 2.67
CA ASP A 42 10.15 -12.46 3.24
C ASP A 42 9.32 -12.90 4.45
N TRP A 43 8.39 -12.05 4.89
CA TRP A 43 7.49 -12.35 6.01
C TRP A 43 6.56 -13.53 5.69
N LYS A 44 6.50 -14.49 6.61
CA LYS A 44 5.76 -15.75 6.45
C LYS A 44 4.31 -15.58 6.88
N VAL A 45 3.41 -15.75 5.92
CA VAL A 45 1.97 -15.88 6.21
C VAL A 45 1.71 -17.24 6.86
N ALA A 46 0.84 -17.26 7.88
CA ALA A 46 0.42 -18.51 8.51
C ALA A 46 -0.27 -19.45 7.50
N THR A 47 -0.22 -20.77 7.74
CA THR A 47 -0.75 -21.80 6.82
C THR A 47 -2.21 -21.58 6.42
N ASN A 48 -3.05 -21.11 7.36
CA ASN A 48 -4.46 -20.83 7.10
C ASN A 48 -4.74 -19.39 6.66
N GLY A 49 -3.69 -18.63 6.34
CA GLY A 49 -3.75 -17.21 6.08
C GLY A 49 -3.51 -16.35 7.33
N THR A 50 -3.29 -15.06 7.11
CA THR A 50 -3.15 -14.07 8.17
C THR A 50 -4.04 -12.87 7.89
N VAL A 51 -4.64 -12.35 8.97
CA VAL A 51 -5.41 -11.11 8.96
C VAL A 51 -4.67 -10.10 9.82
N PHE A 52 -4.37 -8.94 9.26
CA PHE A 52 -3.95 -7.74 9.97
C PHE A 52 -5.18 -6.87 10.24
N ILE A 53 -5.37 -6.45 11.48
CA ILE A 53 -6.52 -5.65 11.88
C ILE A 53 -5.99 -4.36 12.48
N PHE A 54 -6.24 -3.23 11.83
CA PHE A 54 -5.93 -1.91 12.36
C PHE A 54 -7.19 -1.30 12.97
N ARG A 55 -7.27 -1.24 14.30
CA ARG A 55 -8.40 -0.64 15.01
C ARG A 55 -8.13 0.84 15.26
N ASN A 56 -9.17 1.67 15.21
CA ASN A 56 -9.09 3.09 15.59
C ASN A 56 -7.97 3.89 14.91
N LEU A 57 -7.60 3.55 13.67
CA LEU A 57 -6.52 4.22 12.93
C LEU A 57 -7.01 5.56 12.37
N ASN A 58 -7.15 6.54 13.26
CA ASN A 58 -7.78 7.83 12.96
C ASN A 58 -6.82 9.02 13.07
N THR A 59 -5.70 8.84 13.77
CA THR A 59 -4.77 9.93 14.13
C THR A 59 -3.51 9.95 13.28
N LEU A 60 -3.22 8.86 12.56
CA LEU A 60 -2.08 8.77 11.66
C LEU A 60 -2.31 9.63 10.41
N GLU A 61 -1.30 10.42 10.03
CA GLU A 61 -1.33 11.26 8.83
C GLU A 61 -1.77 10.48 7.57
N PRO A 62 -2.60 11.09 6.69
CA PRO A 62 -3.13 10.42 5.50
C PRO A 62 -2.04 9.84 4.58
N GLU A 63 -0.90 10.52 4.42
CA GLU A 63 0.21 10.06 3.58
C GLU A 63 0.79 8.75 4.11
N HIS A 64 0.98 8.64 5.42
CA HIS A 64 1.50 7.44 6.07
C HIS A 64 0.49 6.29 6.03
N THR A 65 -0.80 6.62 6.25
CA THR A 65 -1.88 5.63 6.10
C THR A 65 -1.93 5.11 4.67
N ASN A 66 -1.88 5.97 3.67
CA ASN A 66 -1.87 5.58 2.25
C ASN A 66 -0.66 4.70 1.90
N ALA A 67 0.54 5.05 2.37
CA ALA A 67 1.74 4.27 2.13
C ALA A 67 1.63 2.86 2.76
N LEU A 68 1.18 2.77 4.01
CA LEU A 68 0.92 1.51 4.69
C LEU A 68 -0.05 0.63 3.90
N LEU A 69 -1.22 1.17 3.54
CA LEU A 69 -2.25 0.40 2.85
C LEU A 69 -1.84 0.01 1.44
N HIS A 70 -1.09 0.87 0.75
CA HIS A 70 -0.51 0.52 -0.55
C HIS A 70 0.40 -0.71 -0.43
N ILE A 71 1.35 -0.70 0.51
CA ILE A 71 2.30 -1.80 0.74
C ILE A 71 1.56 -3.08 1.13
N LEU A 72 0.64 -3.02 2.10
CA LEU A 72 -0.14 -4.18 2.55
C LEU A 72 -1.00 -4.76 1.41
N SER A 73 -1.65 -3.89 0.62
CA SER A 73 -2.45 -4.34 -0.53
C SER A 73 -1.59 -5.01 -1.60
N MET A 74 -0.39 -4.48 -1.85
CA MET A 74 0.55 -5.05 -2.82
C MET A 74 1.00 -6.45 -2.37
N HIS A 75 1.39 -6.59 -1.10
CA HIS A 75 1.82 -7.86 -0.53
C HIS A 75 0.70 -8.89 -0.41
N SER A 76 -0.53 -8.45 -0.17
CA SER A 76 -1.73 -9.29 -0.26
C SER A 76 -1.89 -9.86 -1.67
N ARG A 77 -1.90 -9.01 -2.71
CA ARG A 77 -2.07 -9.44 -4.11
C ARG A 77 -0.96 -10.36 -4.59
N ARG A 78 0.30 -10.03 -4.32
CA ARG A 78 1.47 -10.83 -4.76
C ARG A 78 1.46 -12.26 -4.21
N ARG A 79 0.77 -12.49 -3.09
CA ARG A 79 0.71 -13.77 -2.39
C ARG A 79 -0.46 -14.67 -2.82
N LEU A 80 -1.52 -14.08 -3.38
CA LEU A 80 -2.71 -14.82 -3.82
C LEU A 80 -2.40 -15.99 -4.78
N PRO A 81 -1.51 -15.85 -5.80
CA PRO A 81 -1.20 -16.96 -6.71
C PRO A 81 -0.58 -18.17 -6.00
N TYR A 82 0.08 -17.96 -4.86
CA TYR A 82 0.71 -19.02 -4.06
C TYR A 82 -0.23 -19.58 -2.99
N GLY A 83 -1.52 -19.23 -3.01
CA GLY A 83 -2.50 -19.64 -2.01
C GLY A 83 -2.31 -19.01 -0.62
N GLN A 84 -1.34 -18.09 -0.49
CA GLN A 84 -1.04 -17.40 0.76
C GLN A 84 -2.01 -16.22 0.94
N LYS A 85 -2.91 -16.33 1.91
CA LYS A 85 -3.96 -15.34 2.16
C LYS A 85 -3.48 -14.32 3.19
N LEU A 86 -3.19 -13.10 2.75
CA LEU A 86 -2.95 -11.97 3.64
C LEU A 86 -4.09 -10.95 3.48
N ILE A 87 -4.88 -10.75 4.52
CA ILE A 87 -6.02 -9.82 4.52
C ILE A 87 -5.69 -8.67 5.46
N THR A 88 -6.07 -7.45 5.08
CA THR A 88 -5.97 -6.27 5.94
C THR A 88 -7.35 -5.70 6.16
N LEU A 89 -7.74 -5.54 7.43
CA LEU A 89 -8.97 -4.90 7.88
C LEU A 89 -8.61 -3.62 8.62
N ILE A 90 -9.38 -2.55 8.38
CA ILE A 90 -9.13 -1.24 8.98
C ILE A 90 -10.45 -0.73 9.54
N GLN A 91 -10.41 -0.27 10.78
CA GLN A 91 -11.47 0.48 11.41
C GLN A 91 -10.97 1.92 11.60
N GLY A 92 -11.59 2.86 10.89
CA GLY A 92 -11.26 4.28 10.97
C GLY A 92 -12.37 5.16 10.39
N LYS A 93 -12.30 6.47 10.61
CA LYS A 93 -13.22 7.45 10.03
C LYS A 93 -12.94 7.59 8.54
N LEU A 94 -13.97 7.37 7.72
CA LEU A 94 -13.91 7.44 6.24
C LEU A 94 -13.33 8.76 5.71
N LEU A 95 -13.52 9.88 6.43
CA LEU A 95 -12.98 11.20 6.07
C LEU A 95 -11.45 11.33 6.21
N GLY A 96 -10.80 10.54 7.07
CA GLY A 96 -9.34 10.46 7.18
C GLY A 96 -8.71 9.47 6.19
N LEU A 97 -9.55 8.69 5.50
CA LEU A 97 -9.17 7.72 4.47
C LEU A 97 -9.55 8.22 3.07
N ALA A 98 -9.74 9.53 2.87
CA ALA A 98 -9.84 10.13 1.54
C ALA A 98 -8.49 9.93 0.83
N THR A 99 -8.28 8.74 0.30
CA THR A 99 -7.03 8.34 -0.31
C THR A 99 -6.84 9.19 -1.56
N THR A 100 -5.79 10.02 -1.59
CA THR A 100 -5.50 10.90 -2.73
C THR A 100 -5.19 10.13 -4.02
N LYS A 101 -4.90 8.82 -3.89
CA LYS A 101 -4.75 7.85 -4.96
C LYS A 101 -5.53 6.58 -4.61
N PRO A 102 -6.18 5.92 -5.58
CA PRO A 102 -6.90 4.70 -5.30
C PRO A 102 -5.94 3.61 -4.80
N ILE A 103 -6.18 3.12 -3.58
CA ILE A 103 -5.33 2.11 -2.94
C ILE A 103 -5.60 0.75 -3.58
N GLY A 104 -4.54 0.12 -4.08
CA GLY A 104 -4.63 -1.21 -4.65
C GLY A 104 -5.38 -1.29 -5.98
N ALA A 105 -5.79 -0.16 -6.54
CA ALA A 105 -6.29 -0.12 -7.91
C ALA A 105 -5.19 -0.54 -8.87
N ILE A 106 -5.55 -1.47 -9.75
CA ILE A 106 -4.72 -1.85 -10.88
C ILE A 106 -5.07 -0.88 -11.99
N ASN A 107 -4.10 -0.03 -12.36
CA ASN A 107 -4.24 0.74 -13.58
C ASN A 107 -4.07 -0.22 -14.76
N LEU A 108 -5.19 -0.61 -15.38
CA LEU A 108 -5.21 -1.56 -16.48
C LEU A 108 -4.59 -0.98 -17.78
N TYR A 109 -4.27 0.32 -17.84
CA TYR A 109 -3.62 0.94 -18.99
C TYR A 109 -2.10 0.71 -19.05
N VAL A 110 -1.48 0.13 -18.02
CA VAL A 110 -0.01 -0.16 -18.01
C VAL A 110 0.31 -1.58 -18.50
N TRP A 111 -0.70 -2.40 -18.83
CA TRP A 111 -0.51 -3.80 -19.25
C TRP A 111 -0.86 -4.09 -20.72
N SER A 112 -1.09 -3.06 -21.52
CA SER A 112 -0.83 -3.10 -22.96
C SER A 112 0.23 -2.04 -23.22
N GLY A 113 1.26 -2.34 -24.03
CA GLY A 113 2.33 -1.40 -24.36
C GLY A 113 1.88 -0.21 -25.22
N LEU A 114 0.81 0.47 -24.83
CA LEU A 114 0.33 1.70 -25.43
C LEU A 114 0.63 2.82 -24.44
N GLU A 115 1.68 3.56 -24.77
CA GLU A 115 1.94 4.87 -24.20
C GLU A 115 0.65 5.70 -24.17
N SER A 116 0.48 6.50 -23.11
CA SER A 116 -0.69 7.35 -22.93
C SER A 116 -0.91 8.26 -24.15
N PRO A 117 -2.15 8.51 -24.60
CA PRO A 117 -2.42 9.43 -25.70
C PRO A 117 -2.27 10.86 -25.19
N GLY A 118 -1.02 11.33 -25.14
CA GLY A 118 -0.65 12.67 -24.66
C GLY A 118 0.46 13.30 -25.47
N GLY A 119 0.61 12.92 -26.75
CA GLY A 119 1.68 13.37 -27.63
C GLY A 119 1.18 13.78 -29.01
N TYR A 120 0.30 14.78 -29.09
CA TYR A 120 0.12 15.55 -30.33
C TYR A 120 0.08 17.03 -29.99
N GLY A 121 1.24 17.66 -30.14
CA GLY A 121 1.44 19.08 -29.91
C GLY A 121 2.65 19.57 -30.69
N ASN A 122 2.71 19.24 -31.99
CA ASN A 122 3.35 20.00 -33.09
C ASN A 122 3.56 19.10 -34.30
N LEU A 123 3.59 19.71 -35.49
CA LEU A 123 3.58 19.13 -36.85
C LEU A 123 2.14 18.77 -37.26
N LEU A 124 1.41 19.59 -38.01
CA LEU A 124 1.75 20.12 -39.34
C LEU A 124 1.06 21.48 -39.55
N SER A 125 1.86 22.54 -39.72
CA SER A 125 1.46 23.67 -40.56
C SER A 125 1.76 23.32 -42.02
N GLU A 126 0.93 23.86 -42.91
CA GLU A 126 1.09 23.98 -44.37
C GLU A 126 0.73 22.80 -45.31
N SER A 127 -0.07 23.21 -46.32
CA SER A 127 -0.40 22.56 -47.60
C SER A 127 -1.44 21.42 -47.48
N GLU A 128 -2.59 21.40 -48.16
CA GLU A 128 -3.07 22.06 -49.38
C GLU A 128 -4.62 22.21 -49.31
N ARG A 129 -5.14 23.30 -49.88
CA ARG A 129 -6.55 23.44 -50.27
C ARG A 129 -6.77 22.73 -51.62
N PRO A 130 -7.97 22.18 -51.83
CA PRO A 130 -8.72 22.52 -53.04
C PRO A 130 -9.97 23.34 -52.71
#